data_AF-A0A2V4V8R4-F1
#
_entry.id   AF-A0A2V4V8R4-F1
#
_cell.length_a   1.000
_cell.length_b   1.000
_cell.length_c   1.000
_cell.angle_alpha   90.00
_cell.angle_beta   90.00
_cell.angle_gamma   90.00
#
_symmetry.space_group_name_H-M   'P 1'
#
loop_
_entity.id
_entity.type
_entity.pdbx_description
1 polymer ?
#
loop_
_entity_poly.entity_id
_entity_poly.type
_entity_poly.pdbx_seq_one_letter_code
_entity_poly.pdbx_strand_id
1 'polypeptide(L)'
;MLQAIFYQEACRQIQEPYEEILKDAVLLQKVFSPAEQYITQTEKGRLDQVLQELGMTNEFEIENVGMNTEAGTGIVQHRQERRRLKLAECAERLAKQEIIGSSEDERFREICRYWPDSNIYTVLKANWCAAFVYHCCMQVGIRLPIRYPNQTYRLAGVGAWLDWSRLPEMGFFHEDRQGGFEPERGDLVVYEKLLTDDSHDHIGIVLSCEGDHLIVAEGNVDNLNYSGIVHRSREYCILGYIRISDDYRFDFHGEYRPI
;
A
#
# COMPACT_ATOMS: atom_id res chain seq x y z
N MET A 1 -19.09 4.05 -3.99
CA MET A 1 -18.99 5.07 -5.06
C MET A 1 -17.56 5.40 -5.47
N LEU A 2 -16.62 5.72 -4.56
CA LEU A 2 -15.21 6.05 -4.91
C LEU A 2 -14.18 4.94 -4.59
N GLN A 3 -14.51 3.94 -3.79
CA GLN A 3 -13.52 2.93 -3.35
C GLN A 3 -12.93 2.10 -4.51
N ALA A 4 -13.72 1.75 -5.53
CA ALA A 4 -13.23 0.97 -6.67
C ALA A 4 -12.18 1.71 -7.55
N ILE A 5 -12.14 3.06 -7.49
CA ILE A 5 -11.12 3.86 -8.19
C ILE A 5 -9.76 3.76 -7.48
N PHE A 6 -9.77 3.53 -6.17
CA PHE A 6 -8.57 3.56 -5.32
C PHE A 6 -8.09 2.18 -4.88
N TYR A 7 -8.93 1.14 -4.97
CA TYR A 7 -8.63 -0.23 -4.58
C TYR A 7 -9.03 -1.23 -5.65
N GLN A 8 -8.05 -1.91 -6.23
CA GLN A 8 -8.26 -2.98 -7.23
C GLN A 8 -9.10 -4.15 -6.67
N GLU A 9 -9.01 -4.41 -5.36
CA GLU A 9 -9.75 -5.48 -4.67
C GLU A 9 -11.19 -5.10 -4.30
N ALA A 10 -11.50 -3.80 -4.13
CA ALA A 10 -12.84 -3.32 -3.72
C ALA A 10 -13.88 -3.46 -4.83
N CYS A 11 -13.43 -3.65 -6.07
CA CYS A 11 -14.25 -4.04 -7.22
C CYS A 11 -15.08 -5.32 -6.95
N ARG A 12 -14.78 -6.16 -5.94
CA ARG A 12 -15.54 -7.41 -5.73
C ARG A 12 -16.80 -7.29 -4.87
N GLN A 13 -17.06 -6.19 -4.15
CA GLN A 13 -18.05 -6.19 -3.06
C GLN A 13 -19.24 -5.23 -3.17
N ILE A 14 -19.32 -4.35 -4.18
CA ILE A 14 -20.38 -3.33 -4.26
C ILE A 14 -21.00 -3.29 -5.66
N GLN A 15 -22.34 -3.23 -5.77
CA GLN A 15 -23.14 -3.40 -7.01
C GLN A 15 -23.66 -2.08 -7.61
N GLU A 16 -22.89 -1.00 -7.57
CA GLU A 16 -23.32 0.26 -8.20
C GLU A 16 -22.98 0.27 -9.71
N PRO A 17 -23.81 0.86 -10.59
CA PRO A 17 -23.62 0.80 -12.05
C PRO A 17 -22.25 1.27 -12.55
N TYR A 18 -21.67 2.28 -11.91
CA TYR A 18 -20.33 2.78 -12.25
C TYR A 18 -19.20 1.85 -11.79
N GLU A 19 -19.40 1.14 -10.68
CA GLU A 19 -18.42 0.19 -10.16
C GLU A 19 -18.41 -1.10 -10.97
N GLU A 20 -19.55 -1.47 -11.58
CA GLU A 20 -19.61 -2.54 -12.57
C GLU A 20 -18.73 -2.21 -13.80
N ILE A 21 -18.78 -0.97 -14.30
CA ILE A 21 -17.90 -0.52 -15.39
C ILE A 21 -16.42 -0.59 -15.00
N LEU A 22 -16.07 -0.23 -13.76
CA LEU A 22 -14.68 -0.32 -13.27
C LEU A 22 -14.20 -1.76 -13.12
N LYS A 23 -15.05 -2.68 -12.65
CA LYS A 23 -14.76 -4.12 -12.63
C LYS A 23 -14.47 -4.64 -14.02
N ASP A 24 -15.27 -4.21 -14.99
CA ASP A 24 -15.12 -4.60 -16.40
C ASP A 24 -13.83 -4.04 -16.99
N ALA A 25 -13.49 -2.78 -16.69
CA ALA A 25 -12.24 -2.16 -17.10
C ALA A 25 -11.00 -2.85 -16.50
N VAL A 26 -11.02 -3.19 -15.21
CA VAL A 26 -9.94 -3.95 -14.54
C VAL A 26 -9.82 -5.35 -15.13
N LEU A 27 -10.94 -6.01 -15.40
CA LEU A 27 -10.97 -7.34 -16.02
C LEU A 27 -10.41 -7.33 -17.44
N LEU A 28 -10.78 -6.34 -18.26
CA LEU A 28 -10.23 -6.15 -19.60
C LEU A 28 -8.74 -5.82 -19.54
N GLN A 29 -8.30 -4.94 -18.64
CA GLN A 29 -6.88 -4.62 -18.46
C GLN A 29 -6.07 -5.88 -18.12
N LYS A 30 -6.58 -6.72 -17.21
CA LYS A 30 -5.94 -7.98 -16.84
C LYS A 30 -5.77 -8.90 -18.04
N VAL A 31 -6.81 -9.05 -18.86
CA VAL A 31 -6.83 -9.93 -20.04
C VAL A 31 -5.95 -9.43 -21.18
N PHE A 32 -5.91 -8.11 -21.42
CA PHE A 32 -5.14 -7.52 -22.52
C PHE A 32 -3.73 -7.09 -22.13
N SER A 33 -3.31 -7.34 -20.88
CA SER A 33 -1.94 -7.11 -20.44
C SER A 33 -1.04 -8.29 -20.79
N PRO A 34 0.18 -8.09 -21.35
CA PRO A 34 1.08 -9.17 -21.72
C PRO A 34 1.58 -10.06 -20.55
N ALA A 35 1.37 -9.61 -19.31
CA ALA A 35 1.94 -10.21 -18.11
C ALA A 35 0.99 -11.15 -17.33
N GLU A 36 -0.32 -11.12 -17.61
CA GLU A 36 -1.32 -11.94 -16.90
C GLU A 36 -2.31 -12.54 -17.90
N GLN A 37 -2.31 -13.86 -18.09
CA GLN A 37 -3.20 -14.54 -19.04
C GLN A 37 -4.25 -15.45 -18.35
N TYR A 38 -4.36 -15.38 -17.03
CA TYR A 38 -5.19 -16.30 -16.26
C TYR A 38 -6.32 -15.59 -15.53
N ILE A 39 -7.55 -16.01 -15.82
CA ILE A 39 -8.79 -15.52 -15.19
C ILE A 39 -9.56 -16.68 -14.56
N THR A 40 -10.27 -16.39 -13.47
CA THR A 40 -11.14 -17.38 -12.80
C THR A 40 -12.41 -17.65 -13.60
N GLN A 41 -13.12 -18.75 -13.32
CA GLN A 41 -14.40 -19.08 -13.97
C GLN A 41 -15.45 -17.96 -13.83
N THR A 42 -15.51 -17.31 -12.66
CA THR A 42 -16.43 -16.18 -12.40
C THR A 42 -16.04 -14.95 -13.22
N GLU A 43 -14.73 -14.67 -13.34
CA GLU A 43 -14.21 -13.57 -14.16
C GLU A 43 -14.45 -13.85 -15.66
N LYS A 44 -14.37 -15.09 -16.12
CA LYS A 44 -14.71 -15.44 -17.51
C LYS A 44 -16.17 -15.18 -17.84
N GLY A 45 -17.11 -15.61 -17.00
CA GLY A 45 -18.54 -15.39 -17.27
C GLY A 45 -18.87 -13.90 -17.40
N ARG A 46 -18.22 -13.06 -16.59
CA ARG A 46 -18.33 -11.60 -16.67
C ARG A 46 -17.65 -11.03 -17.92
N LEU A 47 -16.47 -11.52 -18.27
CA LEU A 47 -15.74 -11.10 -19.47
C LEU A 47 -16.53 -11.41 -20.75
N ASP A 48 -17.12 -12.60 -20.84
CA ASP A 48 -17.94 -13.02 -21.98
C ASP A 48 -19.12 -12.07 -22.19
N GLN A 49 -19.77 -11.64 -21.10
CA GLN A 49 -20.85 -10.66 -21.14
C GLN A 49 -20.37 -9.29 -21.65
N VAL A 50 -19.26 -8.78 -21.11
CA VAL A 50 -18.68 -7.49 -21.51
C VAL A 50 -18.25 -7.50 -22.97
N LEU A 51 -17.59 -8.57 -23.42
CA LEU A 51 -17.15 -8.71 -24.81
C LEU A 51 -18.34 -8.84 -25.76
N GLN A 52 -19.40 -9.55 -25.36
CA GLN A 52 -20.63 -9.63 -26.13
C GLN A 52 -21.30 -8.25 -26.28
N GLU A 53 -21.35 -7.46 -25.21
CA GLU A 53 -21.87 -6.08 -25.23
C GLU A 53 -21.02 -5.17 -26.14
N LEU A 54 -19.70 -5.42 -26.22
CA LEU A 54 -18.78 -4.70 -27.09
C LEU A 54 -18.68 -5.27 -28.53
N GLY A 55 -19.43 -6.33 -28.85
CA GLY A 55 -19.42 -6.96 -30.17
C GLY A 55 -18.14 -7.73 -30.51
N MET A 56 -17.41 -8.20 -29.50
CA MET A 56 -16.15 -8.94 -29.62
C MET A 56 -16.35 -10.43 -29.30
N THR A 57 -15.53 -11.30 -29.89
CA THR A 57 -15.47 -12.74 -29.58
C THR A 57 -14.06 -13.12 -29.11
N ASN A 58 -13.94 -13.88 -28.02
CA ASN A 58 -12.63 -14.36 -27.53
C ASN A 58 -12.62 -15.87 -27.25
N GLU A 59 -11.43 -16.45 -27.44
CA GLU A 59 -11.09 -17.82 -27.07
C GLU A 59 -10.03 -17.75 -25.95
N PHE A 60 -10.44 -17.89 -24.68
CA PHE A 60 -9.51 -17.93 -23.53
C PHE A 60 -9.66 -19.21 -22.70
N GLU A 61 -8.52 -19.71 -22.22
CA GLU A 61 -8.38 -20.89 -21.36
C GLU A 61 -8.65 -20.55 -19.87
N ILE A 62 -9.20 -21.51 -19.10
CA ILE A 62 -9.64 -21.33 -17.71
C ILE A 62 -8.84 -22.24 -16.77
N GLU A 63 -8.42 -21.72 -15.61
CA GLU A 63 -8.03 -22.56 -14.47
C GLU A 63 -9.12 -22.62 -13.39
N ASN A 64 -9.38 -23.84 -12.90
CA ASN A 64 -10.32 -24.12 -11.81
C ASN A 64 -9.61 -23.98 -10.46
N VAL A 65 -9.80 -22.84 -9.78
CA VAL A 65 -9.41 -22.69 -8.36
C VAL A 65 -10.63 -22.98 -7.49
N GLY A 66 -10.61 -24.12 -6.79
CA GLY A 66 -11.70 -24.59 -5.94
C GLY A 66 -12.02 -23.62 -4.80
N MET A 67 -13.30 -23.24 -4.70
CA MET A 67 -13.83 -22.42 -3.61
C MET A 67 -14.17 -23.28 -2.39
N ASN A 68 -13.43 -23.11 -1.30
CA ASN A 68 -13.91 -23.50 0.03
C ASN A 68 -14.58 -22.29 0.67
N THR A 69 -15.89 -22.39 0.89
CA THR A 69 -16.70 -21.41 1.62
C THR A 69 -17.12 -22.01 2.95
N GLU A 70 -16.73 -21.39 4.06
CA GLU A 70 -17.42 -21.56 5.33
C GLU A 70 -17.85 -20.19 5.85
N ALA A 71 -19.16 -19.97 5.83
CA ALA A 71 -19.82 -18.83 6.42
C ALA A 71 -20.02 -19.12 7.92
N GLY A 72 -19.23 -18.47 8.78
CA GLY A 72 -19.40 -18.47 10.22
C GLY A 72 -20.07 -17.19 10.70
N THR A 73 -21.33 -17.29 11.10
CA THR A 73 -22.04 -16.27 11.88
C THR A 73 -21.49 -16.30 13.30
N GLY A 74 -20.74 -15.27 13.68
CA GLY A 74 -20.16 -15.13 15.02
C GLY A 74 -20.32 -13.69 15.51
N ILE A 75 -20.97 -13.54 16.67
CA ILE A 75 -21.16 -12.28 17.39
C ILE A 75 -19.79 -11.63 17.59
N VAL A 76 -19.51 -10.54 16.86
CA VAL A 76 -18.22 -9.83 16.93
C VAL A 76 -18.20 -9.00 18.21
N GLN A 77 -17.64 -9.58 19.27
CA GLN A 77 -17.01 -8.76 20.30
C GLN A 77 -15.91 -7.97 19.60
N HIS A 78 -16.03 -6.63 19.59
CA HIS A 78 -15.06 -5.69 19.05
C HIS A 78 -13.73 -5.80 19.82
N ARG A 79 -12.95 -6.84 19.53
CA ARG A 79 -11.54 -6.91 19.90
C ARG A 79 -10.85 -5.94 18.95
N GLN A 80 -10.57 -4.73 19.42
CA GLN A 80 -9.88 -3.71 18.63
C GLN A 80 -8.63 -4.36 18.02
N GLU A 81 -8.62 -4.50 16.70
CA GLU A 81 -7.52 -5.14 16.02
C GLU A 81 -6.29 -4.25 16.17
N ARG A 82 -5.23 -4.78 16.77
CA ARG A 82 -3.96 -4.07 16.93
C ARG A 82 -3.19 -4.06 15.61
N ARG A 83 -3.75 -3.40 14.59
CA ARG A 83 -3.21 -3.35 13.23
C ARG A 83 -1.82 -2.73 13.19
N ARG A 84 -1.50 -1.75 14.05
CA ARG A 84 -0.13 -1.20 14.20
C ARG A 84 0.88 -2.26 14.63
N LEU A 85 0.53 -3.14 15.58
CA LEU A 85 1.43 -4.22 15.99
C LEU A 85 1.64 -5.22 14.85
N LYS A 86 0.56 -5.60 14.16
CA LYS A 86 0.64 -6.46 12.97
C LYS A 86 1.50 -5.81 11.87
N LEU A 87 1.40 -4.49 11.69
CA LEU A 87 2.20 -3.73 10.73
C LEU A 87 3.70 -3.87 11.03
N ALA A 88 4.11 -3.64 12.28
CA ALA A 88 5.50 -3.81 12.69
C ALA A 88 5.99 -5.26 12.54
N GLU A 89 5.18 -6.25 12.93
CA GLU A 89 5.52 -7.67 12.74
C GLU A 89 5.69 -8.04 11.26
N CYS A 90 4.81 -7.53 10.40
CA CYS A 90 4.89 -7.74 8.96
C CYS A 90 6.13 -7.07 8.37
N ALA A 91 6.40 -5.82 8.75
CA ALA A 91 7.57 -5.07 8.29
C ALA A 91 8.87 -5.75 8.72
N GLU A 92 8.96 -6.19 9.98
CA GLU A 92 10.11 -6.93 10.50
C GLU A 92 10.34 -8.23 9.73
N ARG A 93 9.28 -8.99 9.45
CA ARG A 93 9.36 -10.24 8.67
C ARG A 93 9.82 -10.00 7.22
N LEU A 94 9.36 -8.92 6.57
CA LEU A 94 9.74 -8.61 5.20
C LEU A 94 11.14 -7.98 5.11
N ALA A 95 11.53 -7.16 6.09
CA ALA A 95 12.86 -6.58 6.18
C ALA A 95 13.94 -7.66 6.36
N LYS A 96 13.70 -8.68 7.19
CA LYS A 96 14.61 -9.83 7.39
C LYS A 96 14.84 -10.70 6.15
N GLN A 97 14.04 -10.52 5.11
CA GLN A 97 14.18 -11.27 3.87
C GLN A 97 15.18 -10.65 2.90
N GLU A 98 15.71 -9.45 3.18
CA GLU A 98 16.68 -8.76 2.32
C GLU A 98 16.17 -8.67 0.88
N ILE A 99 14.96 -8.13 0.71
CA ILE A 99 14.32 -8.00 -0.61
C ILE A 99 15.15 -7.04 -1.45
N ILE A 100 15.55 -7.46 -2.64
CA ILE A 100 16.37 -6.66 -3.56
C ILE A 100 15.45 -5.85 -4.46
N GLY A 101 15.68 -4.55 -4.58
CA GLY A 101 14.91 -3.64 -5.45
C GLY A 101 15.19 -3.83 -6.94
N SER A 102 14.93 -5.02 -7.45
CA SER A 102 15.20 -5.45 -8.82
C SER A 102 14.00 -6.20 -9.39
N SER A 103 13.72 -6.04 -10.69
CA SER A 103 12.67 -6.80 -11.39
C SER A 103 12.86 -8.31 -11.30
N GLU A 104 14.08 -8.77 -11.03
CA GLU A 104 14.40 -10.20 -10.86
C GLU A 104 13.91 -10.77 -9.52
N ASP A 105 13.78 -9.95 -8.48
CA ASP A 105 13.28 -10.38 -7.17
C ASP A 105 11.74 -10.41 -7.17
N GLU A 106 11.18 -11.60 -6.98
CA GLU A 106 9.73 -11.80 -6.95
C GLU A 106 9.03 -10.97 -5.87
N ARG A 107 9.66 -10.81 -4.71
CA ARG A 107 9.10 -10.09 -3.57
C ARG A 107 9.08 -8.59 -3.84
N PHE A 108 10.08 -8.09 -4.58
CA PHE A 108 10.03 -6.70 -5.07
C PHE A 108 8.96 -6.52 -6.14
N ARG A 109 8.75 -7.51 -7.01
CA ARG A 109 7.62 -7.48 -7.95
C ARG A 109 6.29 -7.41 -7.21
N GLU A 110 6.11 -8.17 -6.14
CA GLU A 110 4.92 -8.11 -5.28
C GLU A 110 4.68 -6.73 -4.68
N ILE A 111 5.73 -6.05 -4.21
CA ILE A 111 5.64 -4.66 -3.75
C ILE A 111 5.14 -3.78 -4.91
N CYS A 112 5.74 -3.89 -6.09
CA CYS A 112 5.41 -3.04 -7.24
C CYS A 112 4.01 -3.24 -7.82
N ARG A 113 3.35 -4.38 -7.59
CA ARG A 113 2.05 -4.74 -8.21
C ARG A 113 0.93 -3.72 -7.96
N TYR A 114 1.03 -2.89 -6.94
CA TYR A 114 0.00 -1.88 -6.64
C TYR A 114 -0.02 -0.70 -7.63
N TRP A 115 1.05 -0.49 -8.40
CA TRP A 115 1.14 0.62 -9.34
C TRP A 115 1.05 0.10 -10.77
N PRO A 116 0.10 0.60 -11.58
CA PRO A 116 -0.18 0.07 -12.91
C PRO A 116 0.83 0.51 -13.99
N ASP A 117 1.84 1.30 -13.63
CA ASP A 117 2.80 1.88 -14.56
C ASP A 117 3.71 0.81 -15.16
N SER A 118 3.82 0.79 -16.49
CA SER A 118 4.64 -0.20 -17.22
C SER A 118 6.13 -0.12 -16.90
N ASN A 119 6.62 1.04 -16.43
CA ASN A 119 7.99 1.26 -16.02
C ASN A 119 8.18 1.27 -14.49
N ILE A 120 7.23 0.74 -13.72
CA ILE A 120 7.24 0.82 -12.25
C ILE A 120 8.54 0.29 -11.62
N TYR A 121 9.06 -0.82 -12.15
CA TYR A 121 10.31 -1.42 -11.65
C TYR A 121 11.52 -0.50 -11.83
N THR A 122 11.49 0.37 -12.85
CA THR A 122 12.52 1.37 -13.10
C THR A 122 12.33 2.60 -12.23
N VAL A 123 11.09 3.07 -12.09
CA VAL A 123 10.74 4.26 -11.29
C VAL A 123 11.06 4.04 -9.80
N LEU A 124 10.72 2.86 -9.28
CA LEU A 124 10.96 2.52 -7.88
C LEU A 124 12.37 2.01 -7.61
N LYS A 125 13.17 1.75 -8.64
CA LYS A 125 14.55 1.28 -8.46
C LYS A 125 15.33 2.31 -7.63
N ALA A 126 15.95 1.85 -6.55
CA ALA A 126 16.67 2.69 -5.59
C ALA A 126 15.83 3.81 -4.91
N ASN A 127 14.49 3.78 -5.00
CA ASN A 127 13.59 4.79 -4.41
C ASN A 127 12.26 4.14 -3.95
N TRP A 128 12.33 3.01 -3.26
CA TRP A 128 11.16 2.18 -2.94
C TRP A 128 10.84 2.06 -1.44
N CYS A 129 11.41 2.93 -0.60
CA CYS A 129 11.13 2.96 0.84
C CYS A 129 9.63 3.17 1.14
N ALA A 130 8.99 4.15 0.51
CA ALA A 130 7.56 4.39 0.67
C ALA A 130 6.70 3.27 0.05
N ALA A 131 7.14 2.66 -1.05
CA ALA A 131 6.46 1.50 -1.63
C ALA A 131 6.50 0.28 -0.70
N PHE A 132 7.61 0.04 -0.01
CA PHE A 132 7.74 -0.99 1.02
C PHE A 132 6.77 -0.75 2.18
N VAL A 133 6.69 0.48 2.70
CA VAL A 133 5.75 0.85 3.77
C VAL A 133 4.30 0.65 3.33
N TYR A 134 3.97 1.06 2.09
CA TYR A 134 2.65 0.84 1.50
C TYR A 134 2.30 -0.64 1.46
N HIS A 135 3.20 -1.48 0.92
CA HIS A 135 2.98 -2.92 0.85
C HIS A 135 2.76 -3.52 2.25
N CYS A 136 3.55 -3.14 3.25
CA CYS A 136 3.36 -3.59 4.64
C CYS A 136 1.97 -3.23 5.18
N CYS A 137 1.48 -2.02 4.92
CA CYS A 137 0.12 -1.60 5.31
C CYS A 137 -0.96 -2.47 4.65
N MET A 138 -0.83 -2.71 3.34
CA MET A 138 -1.78 -3.51 2.58
C MET A 138 -1.83 -4.97 3.06
N GLN A 139 -0.68 -5.56 3.43
CA GLN A 139 -0.59 -6.93 3.95
C GLN A 139 -1.35 -7.12 5.27
N VAL A 140 -1.51 -6.07 6.07
CA VAL A 140 -2.14 -6.15 7.41
C VAL A 140 -3.54 -5.54 7.48
N GLY A 141 -4.16 -5.25 6.33
CA GLY A 141 -5.52 -4.72 6.27
C GLY A 141 -5.64 -3.21 6.50
N ILE A 142 -4.52 -2.47 6.53
CA ILE A 142 -4.54 -1.00 6.47
C ILE A 142 -4.66 -0.62 4.99
N ARG A 143 -5.91 -0.59 4.53
CA ARG A 143 -6.25 -0.33 3.12
C ARG A 143 -6.06 1.16 2.81
N LEU A 144 -5.00 1.49 2.08
CA LEU A 144 -4.67 2.86 1.64
C LEU A 144 -4.94 3.04 0.13
N PRO A 145 -5.31 4.25 -0.32
CA PRO A 145 -5.43 4.53 -1.74
C PRO A 145 -4.02 4.64 -2.36
N ILE A 146 -3.85 4.24 -3.62
CA ILE A 146 -2.56 4.42 -4.33
C ILE A 146 -2.15 5.91 -4.35
N ARG A 147 -3.14 6.80 -4.47
CA ARG A 147 -3.04 8.26 -4.43
C ARG A 147 -4.22 8.78 -3.63
N TYR A 148 -3.97 9.57 -2.59
CA TYR A 148 -5.09 10.19 -1.87
C TYR A 148 -5.86 11.14 -2.81
N PRO A 149 -7.21 11.17 -2.76
CA PRO A 149 -8.01 12.05 -3.60
C PRO A 149 -7.51 13.50 -3.60
N ASN A 150 -7.50 14.13 -4.78
CA ASN A 150 -7.05 15.51 -4.99
C ASN A 150 -5.58 15.79 -4.67
N GLN A 151 -4.76 14.76 -4.45
CA GLN A 151 -3.30 14.90 -4.29
C GLN A 151 -2.58 14.61 -5.60
N THR A 152 -1.44 15.26 -5.80
CA THR A 152 -0.61 15.09 -7.00
C THR A 152 0.17 13.78 -6.99
N TYR A 153 0.72 13.43 -5.82
CA TYR A 153 1.68 12.33 -5.69
C TYR A 153 1.06 11.05 -5.14
N ARG A 154 1.60 9.89 -5.55
CA ARG A 154 1.19 8.57 -5.08
C ARG A 154 1.91 8.21 -3.80
N LEU A 155 1.31 7.34 -2.97
CA LEU A 155 1.92 6.78 -1.75
C LEU A 155 3.12 5.83 -2.01
N ALA A 156 3.65 5.82 -3.23
CA ALA A 156 4.98 5.31 -3.54
C ALA A 156 6.10 6.31 -3.17
N GLY A 157 5.79 7.60 -2.97
CA GLY A 157 6.74 8.64 -2.58
C GLY A 157 6.49 9.15 -1.16
N VAL A 158 7.57 9.47 -0.43
CA VAL A 158 7.52 9.89 0.98
C VAL A 158 6.71 11.18 1.18
N GLY A 159 6.84 12.16 0.28
CA GLY A 159 6.06 13.41 0.34
C GLY A 159 4.53 13.16 0.35
N ALA A 160 4.05 12.17 -0.41
CA ALA A 160 2.63 11.83 -0.41
C ALA A 160 2.14 11.28 0.94
N TRP A 161 2.98 10.52 1.66
CA TRP A 161 2.67 10.07 3.01
C TRP A 161 2.60 11.22 4.01
N LEU A 162 3.53 12.18 3.87
CA LEU A 162 3.56 13.36 4.72
C LEU A 162 2.33 14.24 4.50
N ASP A 163 2.00 14.54 3.25
CA ASP A 163 0.82 15.33 2.90
C ASP A 163 -0.45 14.65 3.39
N TRP A 164 -0.60 13.34 3.12
CA TRP A 164 -1.74 12.55 3.58
C TRP A 164 -1.91 12.55 5.09
N SER A 165 -0.82 12.33 5.84
CA SER A 165 -0.88 12.24 7.31
C SER A 165 -1.18 13.57 8.01
N ARG A 166 -0.92 14.70 7.34
CA ARG A 166 -1.20 16.06 7.83
C ARG A 166 -2.61 16.56 7.50
N LEU A 167 -3.38 15.84 6.69
CA LEU A 167 -4.76 16.22 6.39
C LEU A 167 -5.58 16.36 7.69
N PRO A 168 -6.42 17.41 7.83
CA PRO A 168 -7.19 17.65 9.05
C PRO A 168 -8.06 16.46 9.50
N GLU A 169 -8.60 15.71 8.53
CA GLU A 169 -9.41 14.52 8.76
C GLU A 169 -8.61 13.29 9.22
N MET A 170 -7.30 13.28 8.99
CA MET A 170 -6.39 12.21 9.45
C MET A 170 -5.74 12.62 10.77
N GLY A 171 -4.99 13.73 10.76
CA GLY A 171 -4.27 14.24 11.93
C GLY A 171 -3.26 13.24 12.51
N PHE A 172 -2.64 12.42 11.66
CA PHE A 172 -1.76 11.32 12.07
C PHE A 172 -0.29 11.71 12.20
N PHE A 173 0.10 12.87 11.69
CA PHE A 173 1.49 13.34 11.75
C PHE A 173 1.83 13.99 13.09
N HIS A 174 2.96 13.58 13.66
CA HIS A 174 3.52 14.11 14.89
C HIS A 174 4.98 14.50 14.66
N GLU A 175 5.33 15.77 14.89
CA GLU A 175 6.72 16.23 14.80
C GLU A 175 7.59 15.58 15.90
N ASP A 176 8.81 15.17 15.57
CA ASP A 176 9.69 14.56 16.55
C ASP A 176 10.01 15.53 17.70
N ARG A 177 10.05 15.00 18.92
CA ARG A 177 10.31 15.74 20.18
C ARG A 177 9.35 16.89 20.47
N GLN A 178 8.27 17.04 19.72
CA GLN A 178 7.23 18.03 19.99
C GLN A 178 6.01 17.41 20.65
N GLY A 179 5.36 18.18 21.52
CA GLY A 179 4.12 17.77 22.18
C GLY A 179 4.23 16.55 23.10
N GLY A 180 5.45 16.12 23.45
CA GLY A 180 5.69 14.92 24.27
C GLY A 180 5.35 13.61 23.56
N PHE A 181 5.31 13.60 22.22
CA PHE A 181 5.05 12.39 21.46
C PHE A 181 6.23 11.42 21.57
N GLU A 182 5.94 10.19 22.02
CA GLU A 182 6.90 9.09 21.99
C GLU A 182 6.50 8.08 20.91
N PRO A 183 7.41 7.75 19.98
CA PRO A 183 7.14 6.79 18.92
C PRO A 183 6.96 5.39 19.50
N GLU A 184 6.01 4.67 18.94
CA GLU A 184 5.65 3.31 19.34
C GLU A 184 5.87 2.33 18.19
N ARG A 185 6.00 1.05 18.54
CA ARG A 185 6.04 -0.03 17.56
C ARG A 185 4.81 0.04 16.64
N GLY A 186 5.06 0.13 15.33
CA GLY A 186 4.04 0.24 14.29
C GLY A 186 3.75 1.67 13.83
N ASP A 187 4.34 2.68 14.45
CA ASP A 187 4.36 4.02 13.86
C ASP A 187 5.29 4.04 12.64
N LEU A 188 5.01 4.94 11.70
CA LEU A 188 5.94 5.22 10.61
C LEU A 188 6.88 6.34 11.05
N VAL A 189 8.15 6.26 10.64
CA VAL A 189 9.12 7.34 10.83
C VAL A 189 9.44 7.96 9.47
N VAL A 190 9.39 9.30 9.40
CA VAL A 190 9.76 10.08 8.21
C VAL A 190 11.05 10.82 8.52
N TYR A 191 12.01 10.71 7.61
CA TYR A 191 13.31 11.34 7.76
C TYR A 191 13.45 12.57 6.87
N GLU A 192 14.23 13.55 7.34
CA GLU A 192 14.62 14.75 6.62
C GLU A 192 16.11 14.66 6.28
N LYS A 193 16.43 14.51 4.99
CA LYS A 193 17.80 14.50 4.46
C LYS A 193 18.68 13.39 5.03
N LEU A 194 18.14 12.20 5.15
CA LEU A 194 18.89 11.03 5.63
C LEU A 194 19.81 10.45 4.56
N LEU A 195 19.35 10.38 3.33
CA LEU A 195 19.98 9.70 2.20
C LEU A 195 20.42 10.66 1.09
N THR A 196 19.77 11.82 0.99
CA THR A 196 19.96 12.86 -0.03
C THR A 196 19.81 14.25 0.60
N ASP A 197 20.10 15.32 -0.16
CA ASP A 197 19.82 16.69 0.28
C ASP A 197 18.35 17.11 0.09
N ASP A 198 17.52 16.22 -0.46
CA ASP A 198 16.10 16.44 -0.67
C ASP A 198 15.33 16.34 0.65
N SER A 199 14.24 17.09 0.75
CA SER A 199 13.39 17.10 1.94
C SER A 199 12.50 15.85 1.99
N HIS A 200 12.28 15.32 3.20
CA HIS A 200 11.46 14.13 3.43
C HIS A 200 11.88 12.91 2.58
N ASP A 201 13.16 12.59 2.55
CA ASP A 201 13.74 11.69 1.53
C ASP A 201 13.62 10.19 1.86
N HIS A 202 13.28 9.84 3.10
CA HIS A 202 13.17 8.44 3.51
C HIS A 202 12.04 8.18 4.51
N ILE A 203 11.56 6.94 4.54
CA ILE A 203 10.49 6.50 5.45
C ILE A 203 10.71 5.04 5.88
N GLY A 204 10.33 4.72 7.12
CA GLY A 204 10.39 3.36 7.67
C GLY A 204 9.28 3.06 8.66
N ILE A 205 9.27 1.83 9.19
CA ILE A 205 8.31 1.37 10.20
C ILE A 205 9.06 1.09 11.50
N VAL A 206 8.65 1.75 12.59
CA VAL A 206 9.26 1.61 13.92
C VAL A 206 8.98 0.21 14.49
N LEU A 207 10.04 -0.50 14.84
CA LEU A 207 9.99 -1.82 15.49
C LEU A 207 10.16 -1.69 17.01
N SER A 208 11.03 -0.79 17.47
CA SER A 208 11.17 -0.37 18.86
C SER A 208 11.76 1.03 18.95
N CYS A 209 11.54 1.69 20.08
CA CYS A 209 12.19 2.94 20.47
C CYS A 209 12.83 2.74 21.84
N GLU A 210 14.15 2.89 21.91
CA GLU A 210 14.96 2.69 23.11
C GLU A 210 15.79 3.95 23.37
N GLY A 211 15.23 4.87 24.17
CA GLY A 211 15.82 6.19 24.42
C GLY A 211 15.97 6.98 23.12
N ASP A 212 17.21 7.34 22.79
CA ASP A 212 17.56 8.10 21.57
C ASP A 212 17.78 7.24 20.33
N HIS A 213 17.42 5.95 20.36
CA HIS A 213 17.60 5.04 19.22
C HIS A 213 16.28 4.39 18.80
N LEU A 214 16.08 4.28 17.50
CA LEU A 214 15.02 3.50 16.88
C LEU A 214 15.60 2.23 16.25
N ILE A 215 14.86 1.14 16.36
CA ILE A 215 15.01 0.00 15.45
C ILE A 215 13.89 0.11 14.42
N VAL A 216 14.24 0.12 13.14
CA VAL A 216 13.31 0.44 12.04
C VAL A 216 13.43 -0.61 10.93
N ALA A 217 12.30 -1.05 10.39
CA ALA A 217 12.23 -1.81 9.16
C ALA A 217 12.07 -0.86 7.97
N GLU A 218 12.97 -0.94 7.00
CA GLU A 218 13.02 -0.03 5.85
C GLU A 218 13.17 -0.82 4.55
N GLY A 219 12.59 -0.29 3.47
CA GLY A 219 12.95 -0.64 2.10
C GLY A 219 14.01 0.34 1.59
N ASN A 220 14.84 -0.08 0.64
CA ASN A 220 15.92 0.75 0.10
C ASN A 220 16.87 1.30 1.17
N VAL A 221 17.32 0.45 2.08
CA VAL A 221 18.22 0.82 3.18
C VAL A 221 19.47 1.50 2.62
N ASP A 222 19.78 2.69 3.14
CA ASP A 222 21.00 3.45 2.86
C ASP A 222 21.30 3.65 1.35
N ASN A 223 20.25 3.69 0.51
CA ASN A 223 20.35 3.70 -0.96
C ASN A 223 21.11 2.50 -1.56
N LEU A 224 21.22 1.39 -0.82
CA LEU A 224 21.85 0.15 -1.26
C LEU A 224 20.88 -0.82 -1.95
N ASN A 225 19.64 -0.38 -2.17
CA ASN A 225 18.63 -1.09 -2.95
C ASN A 225 18.21 -2.46 -2.40
N TYR A 226 18.15 -2.60 -1.06
CA TYR A 226 17.60 -3.78 -0.38
C TYR A 226 16.72 -3.39 0.82
N SER A 227 15.84 -4.27 1.31
CA SER A 227 15.12 -4.08 2.59
C SER A 227 15.94 -4.58 3.77
N GLY A 228 15.79 -3.96 4.94
CA GLY A 228 16.54 -4.36 6.11
C GLY A 228 16.03 -3.76 7.41
N ILE A 229 16.58 -4.26 8.52
CA ILE A 229 16.38 -3.72 9.85
C ILE A 229 17.60 -2.87 10.20
N VAL A 230 17.36 -1.62 10.57
CA VAL A 230 18.42 -0.65 10.84
C VAL A 230 18.24 0.02 12.19
N HIS A 231 19.36 0.47 12.75
CA HIS A 231 19.39 1.32 13.93
C HIS A 231 19.55 2.77 13.50
N ARG A 232 18.64 3.63 13.94
CA ARG A 232 18.59 5.04 13.56
C ARG A 232 18.60 5.90 14.81
N SER A 233 19.51 6.88 14.86
CA SER A 233 19.54 7.84 15.96
C SER A 233 18.36 8.80 15.84
N ARG A 234 17.69 9.09 16.96
CA ARG A 234 16.65 10.13 17.06
C ARG A 234 17.20 11.54 17.08
N GLU A 235 18.51 11.71 17.21
CA GLU A 235 19.15 13.03 17.19
C GLU A 235 19.44 13.53 15.77
N TYR A 236 19.26 12.67 14.76
CA TYR A 236 19.69 12.95 13.40
C TYR A 236 18.56 12.70 12.40
N CYS A 237 18.22 13.73 11.62
CA CYS A 237 17.41 13.62 10.41
C CYS A 237 16.01 12.98 10.59
N ILE A 238 15.42 12.95 11.79
CA ILE A 238 14.00 12.60 11.95
C ILE A 238 13.17 13.86 11.79
N LEU A 239 12.24 13.85 10.82
CA LEU A 239 11.22 14.89 10.70
C LEU A 239 10.10 14.68 11.72
N GLY A 240 9.62 13.44 11.81
CA GLY A 240 8.49 13.09 12.66
C GLY A 240 7.96 11.70 12.38
N TYR A 241 6.79 11.43 12.93
CA TYR A 241 6.15 10.12 12.92
C TYR A 241 4.73 10.20 12.38
N ILE A 242 4.28 9.11 11.76
CA ILE A 242 2.88 8.94 11.33
C ILE A 242 2.28 7.80 12.15
N ARG A 243 1.30 8.13 13.01
CA ARG A 243 0.56 7.14 13.81
C ARG A 243 -0.79 6.86 13.17
N ILE A 244 -0.84 5.84 12.32
CA ILE A 244 -2.09 5.39 11.68
C ILE A 244 -2.99 4.77 12.75
N SER A 245 -4.22 5.26 12.89
CA SER A 245 -5.19 4.69 13.83
C SER A 245 -5.45 3.20 13.55
N ASP A 246 -5.53 2.39 14.61
CA ASP A 246 -5.97 0.98 14.52
C ASP A 246 -7.39 0.83 13.98
N ASP A 247 -8.17 1.91 13.96
CA ASP A 247 -9.54 1.97 13.41
C ASP A 247 -9.60 2.66 12.04
N TYR A 248 -8.44 3.03 11.46
CA TYR A 248 -8.37 3.67 10.14
C TYR A 248 -9.14 2.86 9.08
N ARG A 249 -10.05 3.55 8.42
CA ARG A 249 -10.73 3.08 7.21
C ARG A 249 -10.64 4.22 6.22
N PHE A 250 -10.18 3.91 5.01
CA PHE A 250 -10.25 4.90 3.97
C PHE A 250 -11.72 5.18 3.64
N ASP A 251 -12.09 6.43 3.90
CA ASP A 251 -13.36 6.98 3.50
C ASP A 251 -13.10 8.41 3.02
N PHE A 252 -13.63 8.73 1.84
CA PHE A 252 -13.49 10.05 1.23
C PHE A 252 -14.87 10.59 0.94
N HIS A 253 -15.26 11.61 1.70
CA HIS A 253 -16.55 12.30 1.57
C HIS A 253 -16.45 13.65 0.85
N GLY A 254 -15.26 14.00 0.34
CA GLY A 254 -15.04 15.25 -0.38
C GLY A 254 -15.51 15.20 -1.83
N GLU A 255 -15.48 16.37 -2.47
CA GLU A 255 -15.60 16.47 -3.92
C GLU A 255 -14.29 16.00 -4.56
N TYR A 256 -14.36 14.99 -5.43
CA TYR A 256 -13.21 14.53 -6.21
C TYR A 256 -12.98 15.46 -7.40
N ARG A 257 -11.79 16.05 -7.46
CA ARG A 257 -11.31 16.93 -8.52
C ARG A 257 -10.10 16.26 -9.17
N PRO A 258 -10.27 15.55 -10.30
CA PRO A 258 -9.16 14.90 -10.96
C PRO A 258 -8.12 15.94 -11.39
N ILE A 259 -6.87 15.68 -11.02
CA ILE A 259 -5.66 16.40 -11.45
C ILE A 259 -4.97 15.56 -12.51
#